data_AF-A0A377CDK7-F1
#
_entry.id   AF-A0A377CDK7-F1
#
_cell.length_a   1.000
_cell.length_b   1.000
_cell.length_c   1.000
_cell.angle_alpha   90.00
_cell.angle_beta   90.00
_cell.angle_gamma   90.00
#
_symmetry.space_group_name_H-M   'P 1'
#
loop_
_entity.id
_entity.type
_entity.pdbx_description
1 polymer ?
#
loop_
_entity_poly.entity_id
_entity_poly.type
_entity_poly.pdbx_seq_one_letter_code
_entity_poly.pdbx_strand_id
1 'polypeptide(L)' 'MPGWSESTFGVKDRSGLPQAALNYIKRIEELTGVPIDIISTGPDRTETMILRDPFDA' A
#
# COMPACT_ATOMS: atom_id res chain seq x y z
N MET A 1 -16.28 -2.47 -1.49
CA MET A 1 -15.45 -3.23 -0.52
C MET A 1 -15.63 -2.59 0.85
N PRO A 2 -15.46 -3.31 1.97
CA PRO A 2 -15.42 -2.68 3.30
C PRO A 2 -14.32 -1.62 3.37
N GLY A 3 -14.58 -0.53 4.09
CA GLY A 3 -13.54 0.43 4.48
C GLY A 3 -12.76 -0.04 5.70
N TRP A 4 -11.89 0.82 6.23
CA TRP A 4 -11.16 0.62 7.49
C TRP A 4 -11.31 1.88 8.35
N SER A 5 -11.33 1.70 9.68
CA SER A 5 -11.38 2.79 10.65
C SER A 5 -10.02 3.02 11.33
N GLU A 6 -9.15 2.01 11.26
CA GLU A 6 -7.78 2.07 11.73
C GLU A 6 -6.94 2.99 10.84
N SER A 7 -5.99 3.71 11.45
CA SER A 7 -5.13 4.63 10.72
C SER A 7 -4.12 3.86 9.87
N THR A 8 -3.97 4.23 8.60
CA THR A 8 -2.81 3.86 7.78
C THR A 8 -1.69 4.89 7.86
N PHE A 9 -1.94 6.05 8.48
CA PHE A 9 -0.99 7.17 8.50
C PHE A 9 0.33 6.77 9.14
N GLY A 10 1.42 6.97 8.41
CA GLY A 10 2.78 6.68 8.86
C GLY A 10 3.16 5.20 8.98
N VAL A 11 2.33 4.27 8.49
CA VAL A 11 2.64 2.83 8.48
C VAL A 11 3.77 2.53 7.50
N LYS A 12 4.84 1.87 7.98
CA LYS A 12 6.06 1.60 7.18
C LYS A 12 6.23 0.14 6.77
N ASP A 13 5.31 -0.73 7.19
CA ASP A 13 5.33 -2.16 6.86
C ASP A 13 3.92 -2.65 6.49
N ARG A 14 3.83 -3.58 5.52
CA ARG A 14 2.54 -4.13 5.06
C ARG A 14 1.75 -4.79 6.18
N SER A 15 2.40 -5.42 7.15
CA SER A 15 1.72 -6.07 8.29
C SER A 15 1.03 -5.06 9.21
N GLY A 16 1.39 -3.78 9.12
CA GLY A 16 0.74 -2.70 9.85
C GLY A 16 -0.49 -2.14 9.16
N LEU A 17 -0.78 -2.53 7.91
CA LEU A 17 -1.96 -2.07 7.19
C LEU A 17 -3.21 -2.87 7.60
N PRO A 18 -4.38 -2.22 7.72
CA PRO A 18 -5.64 -2.92 7.92
C PRO A 18 -5.92 -3.89 6.78
N GLN A 19 -6.49 -5.05 7.09
CA GLN A 19 -6.77 -6.08 6.07
C GLN A 19 -7.69 -5.54 4.96
N ALA A 20 -8.65 -4.67 5.28
CA ALA A 20 -9.51 -4.04 4.28
C ALA A 20 -8.73 -3.13 3.32
N ALA A 21 -7.67 -2.45 3.78
CA ALA A 21 -6.78 -1.64 2.95
C ALA A 21 -5.94 -2.52 2.00
N LEU A 22 -5.38 -3.62 2.51
CA LEU A 22 -4.67 -4.61 1.71
C LEU A 22 -5.58 -5.23 0.62
N ASN A 23 -6.82 -5.53 0.97
CA ASN A 23 -7.80 -6.04 0.01
C ASN A 23 -8.10 -4.99 -1.07
N TYR A 24 -8.23 -3.72 -0.69
CA TYR A 24 -8.50 -2.64 -1.63
C TYR A 24 -7.36 -2.43 -2.63
N ILE A 25 -6.11 -2.44 -2.15
CA ILE A 25 -4.90 -2.42 -3.00
C ILE A 25 -4.95 -3.58 -3.99
N LYS A 26 -5.16 -4.81 -3.51
CA LYS A 26 -5.27 -6.00 -4.36
C LYS A 26 -6.35 -5.85 -5.44
N ARG A 27 -7.51 -5.28 -5.07
CA ARG A 27 -8.60 -5.06 -6.03
C ARG A 27 -8.22 -4.07 -7.13
N ILE A 28 -7.44 -3.05 -6.82
CA ILE A 28 -6.92 -2.11 -7.84
C ILE A 28 -6.01 -2.87 -8.81
N GLU A 29 -5.07 -3.67 -8.31
CA GLU A 29 -4.16 -4.47 -9.14
C GLU A 29 -4.93 -5.41 -10.09
N GLU A 30 -5.96 -6.09 -9.58
CA GLU A 30 -6.83 -6.97 -10.39
C GLU A 30 -7.58 -6.23 -11.50
N LEU A 31 -8.01 -4.99 -11.24
CA LEU A 31 -8.79 -4.19 -12.19
C LEU A 31 -7.93 -3.55 -13.27
N THR A 32 -6.72 -3.14 -12.92
CA THR A 32 -5.79 -2.47 -13.85
C THR A 32 -4.89 -3.46 -14.58
N GLY A 33 -4.69 -4.65 -14.02
CA GLY A 33 -3.70 -5.62 -14.51
C GLY A 33 -2.25 -5.19 -14.25
N VAL A 34 -2.04 -4.24 -13.34
CA VAL A 34 -0.72 -3.64 -13.02
C VAL A 34 -0.48 -3.72 -11.51
N PRO A 35 0.72 -4.15 -11.05
CA PRO A 35 1.03 -4.21 -9.62
C PRO A 35 1.16 -2.82 -9.00
N ILE A 36 0.87 -2.72 -7.70
CA ILE A 36 1.18 -1.54 -6.89
C ILE A 36 2.52 -1.79 -6.22
N ASP A 37 3.57 -1.20 -6.81
CA ASP A 37 4.95 -1.42 -6.38
C ASP A 37 5.38 -0.48 -5.23
N ILE A 38 4.66 0.63 -5.02
CA ILE A 38 4.97 1.63 -3.98
C ILE A 38 3.68 2.09 -3.28
N ILE A 39 3.68 2.13 -1.94
CA ILE A 39 2.56 2.61 -1.12
C ILE A 39 3.08 3.75 -0.23
N SER A 40 2.53 4.95 -0.39
CA SER A 40 2.78 6.08 0.52
C SER A 40 1.66 6.22 1.53
N THR A 41 2.02 6.39 2.79
CA THR A 41 1.09 6.48 3.93
C THR A 41 1.11 7.85 4.61
N GLY A 42 1.89 8.80 4.10
CA GLY A 42 2.01 10.11 4.72
C GLY A 42 3.00 11.01 3.99
N PRO A 43 3.16 12.27 4.44
CA PRO A 43 3.98 13.28 3.77
C PRO A 43 5.49 13.09 3.95
N ASP A 44 5.95 12.36 4.98
CA ASP A 44 7.37 12.13 5.22
C ASP A 44 7.93 11.07 4.27
N ARG A 45 9.19 11.24 3.83
CA ARG A 45 9.86 10.29 2.92
C ARG A 45 9.91 8.86 3.47
N THR A 46 10.03 8.72 4.78
CA THR A 46 10.09 7.43 5.46
C THR A 46 8.72 6.77 5.61
N GLU A 47 7.62 7.47 5.29
CA GLU A 47 6.25 6.95 5.29
C GLU A 47 5.88 6.38 3.91
N THR A 48 6.81 5.62 3.33
CA THR A 48 6.69 4.99 2.02
C THR A 48 7.23 3.57 2.07
N MET A 49 6.42 2.62 1.61
CA MET A 49 6.79 1.22 1.41
C MET A 49 7.15 1.00 -0.06
N ILE A 50 8.39 0.59 -0.33
CA ILE A 50 8.84 0.14 -1.65
C ILE A 50 8.76 -1.38 -1.66
N LEU A 51 7.79 -1.93 -2.41
CA LEU A 51 7.55 -3.38 -2.52
C LEU A 51 8.39 -4.01 -3.63
N ARG A 52 8.63 -3.22 -4.67
CA ARG A 52 9.53 -3.51 -5.78
C ARG A 52 10.20 -2.20 -6.16
N ASP A 53 11.53 -2.18 -6.17
CA ASP A 53 12.25 -0.96 -6.54
C ASP A 53 12.08 -0.74 -8.06
N PRO A 54 11.65 0.44 -8.51
CA PRO A 54 11.50 0.74 -9.93
C PRO A 54 12.82 0.71 -10.72
N PHE A 55 13.97 0.66 -10.03
CA PHE A 55 15.30 0.55 -10.62
C PHE A 55 15.92 -0.86 -10.54
N ASP A 56 15.21 -1.85 -9.96
CA ASP A 56 15.65 -3.24 -9.99
C ASP A 56 15.66 -3.79 -11.43
N ALA A 57 16.71 -4.53 -11.78
CA ALA A 57 16.96 -5.10 -13.12
C ALA A 57 16.15 -6.37 -13.41
#